data_AF-A0A845RER4-F1
#
_entry.id   AF-A0A845RER4-F1
#
_cell.length_a   1.000
_cell.length_b   1.000
_cell.length_c   1.000
_cell.angle_alpha   90.00
_cell.angle_beta   90.00
_cell.angle_gamma   90.00
#
_symmetry.space_group_name_H-M   'P 1'
#
loop_
_entity.id
_entity.type
_entity.pdbx_description
1 polymer ?
#
loop_
_entity_poly.entity_id
_entity_poly.type
_entity_poly.pdbx_seq_one_letter_code
_entity_poly.pdbx_strand_id
1 'polypeptide(L)'
;MTDVFIASAAVSNYEGMDALVGQDGRVYLGRQENYFPSVEDGVPSYYDNSDNSLQLVSDNAKIFHLLYGEGWPLSQRQLRRERCFTKADYIEFASLRDGLLSRYRPIREVTFAGKPFVPPKAYRRMHRGRSTPAR
;
A
#
# COMPACT_ATOMS: atom_id res chain seq x y z
N MET A 1 -18.96 2.00 -17.59
CA MET A 1 -18.68 2.14 -16.15
C MET A 1 -17.91 0.92 -15.71
N THR A 2 -16.72 1.14 -15.17
CA THR A 2 -15.88 0.11 -14.55
C THR A 2 -15.80 0.42 -13.06
N ASP A 3 -16.96 0.56 -12.42
CA ASP A 3 -17.02 0.87 -11.00
C ASP A 3 -16.49 -0.33 -10.22
N VAL A 4 -15.68 -0.05 -9.20
CA VAL A 4 -15.08 -1.08 -8.35
C VAL A 4 -15.66 -0.96 -6.96
N PHE A 5 -16.33 -2.00 -6.46
CA PHE A 5 -16.86 -2.01 -5.10
C PHE A 5 -15.74 -2.14 -4.07
N ILE A 6 -15.78 -1.27 -3.06
CA ILE A 6 -14.74 -1.12 -2.06
C ILE A 6 -15.25 -1.68 -0.73
N ALA A 7 -14.47 -2.59 -0.15
CA ALA A 7 -14.71 -3.18 1.16
C ALA A 7 -14.10 -2.35 2.30
N SER A 8 -12.98 -1.66 2.04
CA SER A 8 -12.32 -0.80 3.02
C SER A 8 -11.55 0.31 2.32
N ALA A 9 -11.50 1.48 2.94
CA ALA A 9 -10.78 2.65 2.43
C ALA A 9 -10.09 3.39 3.57
N ALA A 10 -8.94 3.99 3.28
CA ALA A 10 -8.24 4.87 4.21
C ALA A 10 -7.45 5.94 3.43
N VAL A 11 -7.36 7.14 4.00
CA VAL A 11 -6.47 8.19 3.50
C VAL A 11 -5.04 7.66 3.51
N SER A 12 -4.41 7.56 2.33
CA SER A 12 -3.10 6.97 2.22
C SER A 12 -1.98 7.92 2.67
N ASN A 13 -0.76 7.40 2.73
CA ASN A 13 0.45 8.17 2.96
C ASN A 13 1.00 8.83 1.67
N TYR A 14 0.21 8.88 0.60
CA TYR A 14 0.56 9.49 -0.69
C TYR A 14 -0.40 10.64 -1.01
N GLU A 15 0.14 11.73 -1.54
CA GLU A 15 -0.59 12.98 -1.80
C GLU A 15 -1.77 12.76 -2.75
N GLY A 16 -2.99 13.12 -2.31
CA GLY A 16 -4.22 13.04 -3.11
C GLY A 16 -4.74 11.61 -3.35
N MET A 17 -4.20 10.61 -2.65
CA MET A 17 -4.52 9.20 -2.87
C MET A 17 -5.13 8.54 -1.64
N ASP A 18 -6.09 7.65 -1.87
CA ASP A 18 -6.61 6.72 -0.88
C ASP A 18 -6.11 5.29 -1.13
N ALA A 19 -5.82 4.59 -0.04
CA ALA A 19 -5.58 3.16 -0.05
C ALA A 19 -6.94 2.47 0.05
N LEU A 20 -7.18 1.50 -0.83
CA LEU A 20 -8.47 0.85 -0.97
C LEU A 20 -8.30 -0.66 -0.96
N VAL A 21 -9.29 -1.37 -0.42
CA VAL A 21 -9.43 -2.82 -0.57
C VAL A 21 -10.72 -3.07 -1.33
N GLY A 22 -10.63 -3.70 -2.50
CA GLY A 22 -11.80 -4.10 -3.27
C GLY A 22 -12.56 -5.22 -2.58
N GLN A 23 -13.83 -5.44 -2.94
CA GLN A 23 -14.57 -6.63 -2.50
C GLN A 23 -13.95 -7.94 -2.99
N ASP A 24 -13.08 -7.89 -3.99
CA ASP A 24 -12.24 -9.01 -4.45
C ASP A 24 -11.03 -9.29 -3.54
N GLY A 25 -10.83 -8.49 -2.49
CA GLY A 25 -9.75 -8.64 -1.51
C GLY A 25 -8.40 -8.06 -1.96
N ARG A 26 -8.35 -7.42 -3.14
CA ARG A 26 -7.12 -6.80 -3.66
C ARG A 26 -6.95 -5.38 -3.16
N VAL A 27 -5.70 -4.95 -3.10
CA VAL A 27 -5.30 -3.63 -2.63
C VAL A 27 -5.06 -2.70 -3.81
N TYR A 28 -5.63 -1.51 -3.73
CA TYR A 28 -5.53 -0.48 -4.75
C TYR A 28 -5.06 0.84 -4.16
N LEU A 29 -4.54 1.70 -5.03
CA LEU A 29 -4.33 3.12 -4.78
C LEU A 29 -5.16 3.90 -5.80
N GLY A 30 -6.05 4.75 -5.31
CA GLY A 30 -6.95 5.54 -6.14
C GLY A 30 -6.97 7.01 -5.73
N ARG A 31 -7.29 7.90 -6.66
CA ARG A 31 -7.53 9.32 -6.39
C ARG A 31 -8.71 9.53 -5.45
N GLN A 32 -8.56 10.43 -4.49
CA GLN A 32 -9.57 10.69 -3.45
C GLN A 32 -10.93 11.11 -4.01
N GLU A 33 -10.93 11.94 -5.05
CA GLU A 33 -12.13 12.48 -5.67
C GLU A 33 -13.04 11.43 -6.34
N ASN A 34 -12.51 10.23 -6.60
CA ASN A 34 -13.22 9.16 -7.28
C ASN A 34 -13.74 8.08 -6.31
N TYR A 35 -13.44 8.20 -5.01
CA TYR A 35 -13.98 7.28 -4.01
C TYR A 35 -15.28 7.82 -3.42
N PHE A 36 -16.34 7.01 -3.50
CA PHE A 36 -17.68 7.35 -3.01
C PHE A 36 -18.04 6.41 -1.85
N PRO A 37 -17.84 6.86 -0.59
CA PRO A 37 -18.28 6.08 0.56
C PRO A 37 -19.80 6.05 0.62
N SER A 38 -20.36 4.86 0.83
CA SER A 38 -21.79 4.77 1.12
C SER A 38 -22.09 5.27 2.53
N VAL A 39 -23.18 6.03 2.64
CA VAL A 39 -23.75 6.50 3.91
C VAL A 39 -25.07 5.81 4.27
N GLU A 40 -25.57 4.93 3.38
CA GLU A 40 -26.82 4.19 3.55
C GLU A 40 -26.54 2.71 3.73
N ASP A 41 -27.23 2.10 4.70
CA ASP A 41 -27.13 0.66 4.96
C ASP A 41 -27.58 -0.14 3.72
N GLY A 42 -26.73 -1.08 3.29
CA GLY A 42 -27.00 -1.96 2.16
C GLY A 42 -26.55 -1.41 0.80
N VAL A 43 -26.13 -0.15 0.70
CA VAL A 43 -25.46 0.38 -0.50
C VAL A 43 -23.96 0.21 -0.33
N PRO A 44 -23.25 -0.43 -1.28
CA PRO A 44 -21.80 -0.61 -1.17
C PRO A 44 -21.06 0.69 -1.52
N SER A 45 -19.98 0.98 -0.79
CA SER A 45 -19.00 1.98 -1.23
C SER A 45 -18.37 1.54 -2.55
N TYR A 46 -18.04 2.49 -3.42
CA TYR A 46 -17.43 2.19 -4.71
C TYR A 46 -16.41 3.25 -5.12
N TYR A 47 -15.60 2.88 -6.10
CA TYR A 47 -14.66 3.75 -6.78
C TYR A 47 -15.07 3.91 -8.24
N ASP A 48 -15.28 5.14 -8.70
CA ASP A 48 -15.48 5.43 -10.13
C ASP A 48 -14.14 5.34 -10.85
N ASN A 49 -13.95 4.28 -11.64
CA ASN A 49 -12.73 4.08 -12.42
C ASN A 49 -12.93 4.41 -13.91
N SER A 50 -13.84 5.31 -14.25
CA SER A 50 -14.06 5.74 -15.65
C SER A 50 -12.82 6.43 -16.27
N ASP A 51 -11.99 7.07 -15.44
CA ASP A 51 -10.72 7.69 -15.85
C ASP A 51 -9.52 6.71 -15.85
N ASN A 52 -9.73 5.44 -15.50
CA ASN A 52 -8.70 4.41 -15.33
C ASN A 52 -7.58 4.79 -14.35
N SER A 53 -7.85 5.67 -13.38
CA SER A 53 -6.86 6.10 -12.40
C SER A 53 -6.59 5.08 -11.30
N LEU A 54 -7.49 4.12 -11.05
CA LEU A 54 -7.33 3.11 -10.02
C LEU A 54 -6.16 2.17 -10.35
N GLN A 55 -5.14 2.16 -9.51
CA GLN A 55 -3.98 1.30 -9.68
C GLN A 55 -4.06 0.09 -8.76
N LEU A 56 -3.95 -1.11 -9.34
CA LEU A 56 -3.73 -2.34 -8.56
C LEU A 56 -2.34 -2.28 -7.91
N VAL A 57 -2.30 -2.37 -6.59
CA VAL A 57 -1.06 -2.36 -5.80
C VAL A 57 -0.63 -3.79 -5.46
N SER A 58 -1.55 -4.63 -4.99
CA SER A 58 -1.21 -5.96 -4.50
C SER A 58 -2.44 -6.87 -4.37
N ASP A 59 -2.26 -8.18 -4.57
CA ASP A 59 -3.26 -9.20 -4.23
C ASP A 59 -3.20 -9.60 -2.73
N ASN A 60 -2.25 -9.06 -1.98
CA ASN A 60 -2.04 -9.32 -0.55
C ASN A 60 -2.68 -8.20 0.28
N ALA A 61 -3.86 -8.47 0.84
CA ALA A 61 -4.62 -7.51 1.65
C ALA A 61 -3.81 -6.89 2.80
N LYS A 62 -2.76 -7.55 3.31
CA LYS A 62 -1.91 -6.97 4.37
C LYS A 62 -1.14 -5.73 3.92
N ILE A 63 -0.88 -5.58 2.62
CA ILE A 63 -0.22 -4.40 2.06
C ILE A 63 -1.05 -3.14 2.31
N PHE A 64 -2.38 -3.25 2.37
CA PHE A 64 -3.27 -2.13 2.71
C PHE A 64 -2.80 -1.41 3.98
N HIS A 65 -2.49 -2.16 5.05
CA HIS A 65 -2.06 -1.58 6.33
C HIS A 65 -0.68 -0.90 6.28
N LEU A 66 0.11 -1.10 5.23
CA LEU A 66 1.41 -0.45 5.03
C LEU A 66 1.32 0.85 4.22
N LEU A 67 0.15 1.16 3.65
CA LEU A 67 -0.06 2.31 2.77
C LEU A 67 -0.61 3.55 3.50
N TYR A 68 -1.06 3.43 4.75
CA TYR A 68 -1.66 4.54 5.50
C TYR A 68 -1.21 4.59 6.96
N GLY A 69 -1.43 5.74 7.60
CA GLY A 69 -1.16 5.95 9.02
C GLY A 69 0.32 6.17 9.36
N GLU A 70 0.60 6.32 10.66
CA GLU A 70 1.95 6.63 11.18
C GLU A 70 2.82 5.36 11.34
N GLY A 71 2.21 4.19 11.16
CA GLY A 71 2.83 2.89 11.33
C GLY A 71 2.50 2.26 12.68
N TRP A 72 3.48 1.59 13.30
CA TRP A 72 3.25 0.73 14.47
C TRP A 72 4.15 1.10 15.66
N PRO A 73 3.64 0.93 16.89
CA PRO A 73 4.46 1.06 18.10
C PRO A 73 5.51 -0.06 18.21
N LEU A 74 5.33 -1.16 17.48
CA LEU A 74 6.22 -2.33 17.48
C LEU A 74 7.19 -2.30 16.30
N SER A 75 8.38 -2.86 16.50
CA SER A 75 9.36 -3.03 15.42
C SER A 75 8.91 -4.07 14.38
N GLN A 76 9.43 -3.98 13.14
CA GLN A 76 9.22 -5.01 12.10
C GLN A 76 9.55 -6.44 12.58
N ARG A 77 10.52 -6.58 13.49
CA ARG A 77 10.88 -7.89 14.07
C ARG A 77 9.81 -8.40 15.05
N GLN A 78 9.18 -7.52 15.83
CA GLN A 78 8.10 -7.87 16.74
C GLN A 78 6.83 -8.24 15.98
N LEU A 79 6.39 -7.41 15.03
CA LEU A 79 5.21 -7.70 14.20
C LEU A 79 5.34 -9.01 13.41
N ARG A 80 6.57 -9.39 13.02
CA ARG A 80 6.83 -10.72 12.43
C ARG A 80 6.70 -11.86 13.43
N ARG A 81 7.15 -11.68 14.67
CA ARG A 81 7.01 -12.69 15.73
C ARG A 81 5.54 -12.88 16.11
N GLU A 82 4.77 -11.80 16.09
CA GLU A 82 3.32 -11.79 16.32
C GLU A 82 2.49 -12.21 15.09
N ARG A 83 3.15 -12.55 13.98
CA ARG A 83 2.53 -13.00 12.72
C ARG A 83 1.61 -11.98 12.03
N CYS A 84 1.64 -10.72 12.45
CA CYS A 84 0.96 -9.62 11.77
C CYS A 84 1.47 -9.46 10.33
N PHE A 85 2.80 -9.50 10.17
CA PHE A 85 3.47 -9.46 8.87
C PHE A 85 4.47 -10.61 8.71
N THR A 86 4.71 -11.01 7.47
CA THR A 86 5.73 -12.00 7.11
C THR A 86 6.97 -11.31 6.55
N LYS A 87 8.02 -12.10 6.28
CA LYS A 87 9.18 -11.58 5.55
C LYS A 87 8.82 -11.28 4.08
N ALA A 88 7.89 -12.04 3.49
CA ALA A 88 7.44 -11.84 2.12
C ALA A 88 6.67 -10.52 1.99
N ASP A 89 5.76 -10.22 2.92
CA ASP A 89 5.00 -8.96 2.96
C ASP A 89 5.94 -7.74 2.93
N TYR A 90 7.02 -7.76 3.71
CA TYR A 90 8.01 -6.69 3.70
C TYR A 90 8.88 -6.67 2.43
N ILE A 91 9.12 -7.80 1.77
CA ILE A 91 9.83 -7.81 0.48
C ILE A 91 8.93 -7.21 -0.60
N GLU A 92 7.66 -7.58 -0.61
CA GLU A 92 6.65 -7.06 -1.51
C GLU A 92 6.49 -5.55 -1.33
N PHE A 93 6.30 -5.07 -0.09
CA PHE A 93 6.20 -3.64 0.18
C PHE A 93 7.46 -2.86 -0.22
N ALA A 94 8.65 -3.42 -0.01
CA ALA A 94 9.88 -2.80 -0.49
C ALA A 94 9.92 -2.70 -2.03
N SER A 95 9.46 -3.74 -2.72
CA SER A 95 9.38 -3.76 -4.18
C SER A 95 8.36 -2.74 -4.72
N LEU A 96 7.24 -2.57 -4.02
CA LEU A 96 6.22 -1.59 -4.34
C LEU A 96 6.73 -0.16 -4.14
N ARG A 97 7.44 0.11 -3.04
CA ARG A 97 8.08 1.41 -2.76
C ARG A 97 9.05 1.83 -3.85
N ASP A 98 9.91 0.92 -4.30
CA ASP A 98 10.91 1.20 -5.34
C ASP A 98 10.31 1.15 -6.76
N GLY A 99 9.10 0.60 -6.91
CA GLY A 99 8.40 0.40 -8.17
C GLY A 99 7.19 1.32 -8.30
N LEU A 100 5.99 0.74 -8.22
CA LEU A 100 4.72 1.45 -8.46
C LEU A 100 4.57 2.71 -7.60
N LEU A 101 4.85 2.62 -6.30
CA LEU A 101 4.62 3.70 -5.34
C LEU A 101 5.62 4.86 -5.49
N SER A 102 6.76 4.64 -6.15
CA SER A 102 7.75 5.70 -6.43
C SER A 102 7.20 6.81 -7.33
N ARG A 103 6.08 6.57 -8.02
CA ARG A 103 5.40 7.52 -8.90
C ARG A 103 4.56 8.55 -8.15
N TYR A 104 4.30 8.32 -6.86
CA TYR A 104 3.46 9.16 -6.03
C TYR A 104 4.30 9.90 -4.99
N ARG A 105 3.91 11.14 -4.68
CA ARG A 105 4.60 11.95 -3.66
C ARG A 105 4.20 11.45 -2.27
N PRO A 106 5.13 10.93 -1.45
CA PRO A 106 4.81 10.55 -0.08
C PRO A 106 4.59 11.80 0.78
N ILE A 107 3.51 11.81 1.55
CA ILE A 107 3.21 12.85 2.55
C ILE A 107 3.60 12.42 3.97
N ARG A 108 3.80 11.11 4.17
CA ARG A 108 4.15 10.51 5.47
C ARG A 108 4.97 9.24 5.27
N GLU A 109 5.96 9.03 6.12
CA GLU A 109 6.72 7.77 6.17
C GLU A 109 6.09 6.82 7.19
N VAL A 110 5.90 5.56 6.82
CA VAL A 110 5.43 4.53 7.74
C VAL A 110 6.56 4.10 8.68
N THR A 111 6.30 4.10 9.99
CA THR A 111 7.32 3.78 11.01
C THR A 111 7.03 2.52 11.81
N PHE A 112 8.05 1.94 12.41
CA PHE A 112 8.01 0.72 13.22
C PHE A 112 8.83 0.95 14.49
N ALA A 113 8.15 1.12 15.63
CA ALA A 113 8.74 1.61 16.87
C ALA A 113 9.52 2.92 16.65
N GLY A 114 8.90 3.87 15.94
CA GLY A 114 9.46 5.18 15.61
C GLY A 114 10.59 5.18 14.57
N LYS A 115 10.95 4.02 14.00
CA LYS A 115 11.99 3.92 12.96
C LYS A 115 11.36 3.76 11.58
N PRO A 116 11.88 4.41 10.53
CA PRO A 116 11.41 4.17 9.17
C PRO A 116 11.47 2.71 8.76
N PHE A 117 10.66 2.33 7.78
CA PHE A 117 10.69 0.99 7.21
C PHE A 117 12.08 0.64 6.68
N VAL A 118 12.59 -0.55 7.05
CA VAL A 118 13.85 -1.09 6.55
C VAL A 118 13.59 -2.34 5.72
N PRO A 119 13.96 -2.34 4.42
CA PRO A 119 13.81 -3.52 3.58
C PRO A 119 14.60 -4.73 4.13
N PRO A 120 14.01 -5.94 4.11
CA PRO A 120 14.71 -7.15 4.51
C PRO A 120 16.02 -7.34 3.74
N LYS A 121 17.05 -7.92 4.38
CA LYS A 121 18.35 -8.20 3.73
C LYS A 121 18.22 -9.01 2.43
N ALA A 122 17.20 -9.86 2.32
CA ALA A 122 16.95 -10.67 1.13
C ALA A 122 16.59 -9.79 -0.09
N TYR A 123 15.71 -8.80 0.09
CA TYR A 123 15.38 -7.82 -0.94
C TYR A 123 16.64 -7.11 -1.46
N ARG A 124 17.47 -6.59 -0.55
CA ARG A 124 18.73 -5.91 -0.92
C ARG A 124 19.70 -6.78 -1.72
N ARG A 125 19.70 -8.10 -1.55
CA ARG A 125 20.54 -9.00 -2.36
C ARG A 125 20.00 -9.17 -3.77
N MET A 126 18.68 -9.23 -3.94
CA MET A 126 18.02 -9.32 -5.24
C MET A 126 18.29 -8.06 -6.08
N HIS A 127 18.37 -6.89 -5.43
CA HIS A 127 18.55 -5.60 -6.12
C HIS A 127 20.00 -5.08 -6.12
N ARG A 128 20.95 -5.78 -5.50
CA ARG A 128 22.39 -5.42 -5.47
C ARG A 128 23.10 -5.54 -6.84
N GLY A 129 22.45 -6.12 -7.86
CA GLY A 129 22.98 -6.25 -9.21
C GLY A 129 22.54 -5.17 -10.21
N ARG A 130 21.74 -4.17 -9.80
CA ARG A 130 21.26 -3.07 -10.67
C ARG A 130 21.98 -1.74 -10.45
N SER A 131 23.18 -1.75 -9.88
CA SER A 131 24.10 -0.62 -9.97
C SER A 131 24.64 -0.58 -11.40
N THR A 132 24.12 0.35 -12.20
CA THR A 132 24.67 0.75 -13.50
C THR A 132 26.17 1.04 -13.33
N PRO A 133 27.07 0.50 -14.16
CA PRO A 133 28.43 1.00 -14.19
C PRO A 133 28.36 2.40 -14.81
N ALA A 134 28.66 3.43 -14.01
CA ALA A 134 28.96 4.75 -14.57
C ALA A 134 30.19 4.59 -15.47
N ARG A 135 30.03 4.90 -16.76
CA ARG A 135 31.13 5.15 -17.70
C ARG A 135 31.65 6.56 -17.50
#